data_AF-A0A2V5ZMH1-F1
#
_entry.id   AF-A0A2V5ZMH1-F1
#
_cell.length_a   1.000
_cell.length_b   1.000
_cell.length_c   1.000
_cell.angle_alpha   90.00
_cell.angle_beta   90.00
_cell.angle_gamma   90.00
#
_symmetry.space_group_name_H-M   'P 1'
#
loop_
_entity.id
_entity.type
_entity.pdbx_description
1 polymer ?
#
loop_
_entity_poly.entity_id
_entity_poly.type
_entity_poly.pdbx_seq_one_letter_code
_entity_poly.pdbx_strand_id
1 'polypeptide(L)'
;MSFQLPRLLAQKIQRAATRARGSELKLQGGVDGYLREYLKAFGIDYDPEVNKHLQISDYSTRGRPDSLFGHVILDYKAPGVLKTTAGLRKAKEQVVDDYLNPACSRSGTFDPEEAEKWAGVLSEGKELHR
;
A
#
# COMPACT_ATOMS: atom_id res chain seq x y z
N MET A 1 -24.99 -4.74 -7.25
CA MET A 1 -24.25 -3.62 -7.86
C MET A 1 -22.79 -3.51 -7.40
N SER A 2 -22.17 -4.52 -6.76
CA SER A 2 -20.99 -4.30 -5.90
C SER A 2 -19.59 -4.53 -6.51
N PHE A 3 -19.43 -4.87 -7.81
CA PHE A 3 -18.11 -5.18 -8.39
C PHE A 3 -17.58 -4.19 -9.44
N GLN A 4 -18.36 -3.17 -9.84
CA GLN A 4 -17.94 -2.24 -10.89
C GLN A 4 -16.87 -1.24 -10.43
N LEU A 5 -16.99 -0.73 -9.20
CA LEU A 5 -16.08 0.24 -8.61
C LEU A 5 -14.63 -0.31 -8.46
N PRO A 6 -14.41 -1.50 -7.84
CA PRO A 6 -13.07 -2.09 -7.72
C PRO A 6 -12.43 -2.37 -9.09
N ARG A 7 -13.24 -2.83 -10.06
CA ARG A 7 -12.75 -3.12 -11.42
C ARG A 7 -12.33 -1.86 -12.16
N LEU A 8 -13.04 -0.75 -11.97
CA LEU A 8 -12.69 0.56 -12.53
C LEU A 8 -11.37 1.08 -11.91
N LEU A 9 -11.19 0.92 -10.60
CA LEU A 9 -9.95 1.29 -9.91
C LEU A 9 -8.75 0.52 -10.45
N ALA A 10 -8.87 -0.82 -10.59
CA ALA A 10 -7.80 -1.64 -11.14
C ALA A 10 -7.39 -1.20 -12.56
N GLN A 11 -8.35 -0.84 -13.41
CA GLN A 11 -8.07 -0.31 -14.75
C GLN A 11 -7.38 1.06 -14.72
N LYS A 12 -7.79 1.95 -13.81
CA LYS A 12 -7.14 3.25 -13.61
C LYS A 12 -5.68 3.08 -13.16
N ILE A 13 -5.42 2.20 -12.19
CA ILE A 13 -4.07 1.87 -11.71
C ILE A 13 -3.20 1.32 -12.84
N GLN A 14 -3.74 0.40 -13.65
CA GLN A 14 -3.00 -0.15 -14.79
C GLN A 14 -2.59 0.94 -15.79
N ARG A 15 -3.47 1.90 -16.07
CA ARG A 15 -3.15 3.06 -16.93
C ARG A 15 -2.07 3.96 -16.31
N ALA A 16 -2.10 4.16 -14.99
CA ALA A 16 -1.04 4.88 -14.28
C ALA A 16 0.32 4.18 -14.44
N ALA A 17 0.38 2.85 -14.29
CA ALA A 17 1.60 2.08 -14.49
C ALA A 17 2.17 2.23 -15.91
N THR A 18 1.32 2.16 -16.95
CA THR A 18 1.77 2.40 -18.33
C THR A 18 2.31 3.82 -18.53
N ARG A 19 1.65 4.83 -17.94
CA ARG A 19 2.06 6.24 -18.06
C ARG A 19 3.33 6.57 -17.27
N ALA A 20 3.56 5.87 -16.16
CA ALA A 20 4.72 6.08 -15.30
C ALA A 20 6.05 5.73 -16.00
N ARG A 21 6.02 4.87 -17.03
CA ARG A 21 7.21 4.45 -17.82
C ARG A 21 8.39 4.04 -16.94
N GLY A 22 8.13 3.33 -15.84
CA GLY A 22 9.14 2.86 -14.89
C GLY A 22 9.54 3.86 -13.79
N SER A 23 8.92 5.04 -13.71
CA SER A 23 9.13 5.98 -12.60
C SER A 23 8.19 5.68 -11.43
N GLU A 24 8.75 5.25 -10.30
CA GLU A 24 8.02 4.97 -9.07
C GLU A 24 7.25 6.19 -8.55
N LEU A 25 7.89 7.37 -8.51
CA LEU A 25 7.26 8.61 -8.08
C LEU A 25 6.02 8.98 -8.93
N LYS A 26 6.07 8.73 -10.24
CA LYS A 26 4.92 8.97 -11.14
C LYS A 26 3.82 7.92 -10.97
N LEU A 27 4.20 6.67 -10.72
CA LEU A 27 3.25 5.61 -10.41
C LEU A 27 2.51 5.92 -9.12
N GLN A 28 3.25 6.24 -8.05
CA GLN A 28 2.73 6.62 -6.74
C GLN A 28 1.74 7.77 -6.87
N GLY A 29 2.14 8.92 -7.45
CA GLY A 29 1.24 10.07 -7.59
C GLY A 29 -0.02 9.77 -8.42
N GLY A 30 0.07 8.89 -9.43
CA GLY A 30 -1.09 8.46 -10.21
C GLY A 30 -2.05 7.56 -9.43
N VAL A 31 -1.50 6.60 -8.67
CA VAL A 31 -2.29 5.67 -7.85
C VAL A 31 -2.93 6.39 -6.66
N ASP A 32 -2.19 7.27 -5.99
CA ASP A 32 -2.65 8.13 -4.90
C ASP A 32 -3.88 8.95 -5.30
N GLY A 33 -3.85 9.56 -6.49
CA GLY A 33 -4.99 10.32 -7.02
C GLY A 33 -6.24 9.45 -7.21
N TYR A 34 -6.10 8.25 -7.77
CA TYR A 34 -7.23 7.35 -7.98
C TYR A 34 -7.77 6.74 -6.68
N LEU A 35 -6.90 6.43 -5.74
CA LEU A 35 -7.30 5.92 -4.43
C LEU A 35 -8.00 7.00 -3.61
N ARG A 36 -7.54 8.26 -3.66
CA ARG A 36 -8.25 9.41 -3.06
C ARG A 36 -9.69 9.50 -3.55
N GLU A 37 -9.89 9.47 -4.87
CA GLU A 37 -11.23 9.51 -5.48
C GLU A 37 -12.08 8.32 -5.05
N TYR A 38 -11.49 7.12 -5.07
CA TYR A 38 -12.18 5.89 -4.74
C TYR A 38 -12.61 5.85 -3.28
N LEU A 39 -11.71 6.14 -2.35
CA LEU A 39 -11.92 6.09 -0.91
C LEU A 39 -12.89 7.16 -0.41
N LYS A 40 -12.90 8.33 -1.06
CA LYS A 40 -13.89 9.37 -0.80
C LYS A 40 -15.32 8.86 -0.99
N ALA A 41 -15.56 7.96 -1.95
CA ALA A 41 -16.88 7.35 -2.16
C ALA A 41 -17.33 6.44 -1.00
N PHE A 42 -16.40 6.03 -0.14
CA PHE A 42 -16.65 5.22 1.07
C PHE A 42 -16.52 6.03 2.36
N GLY A 43 -16.34 7.36 2.28
CA GLY A 43 -16.15 8.20 3.46
C GLY A 43 -14.80 8.00 4.16
N ILE A 44 -13.80 7.46 3.46
CA ILE A 44 -12.45 7.27 3.99
C ILE A 44 -11.59 8.43 3.50
N ASP A 45 -11.11 9.26 4.44
CA ASP A 45 -10.20 10.34 4.12
C ASP A 45 -8.81 9.80 3.81
N TYR A 46 -8.31 10.14 2.61
CA TYR A 46 -6.96 9.81 2.20
C TYR A 46 -6.02 10.97 2.55
N ASP A 47 -5.16 10.73 3.53
CA ASP A 47 -4.13 11.68 3.95
C ASP A 47 -2.71 11.13 3.73
N PRO A 48 -2.06 11.47 2.60
CA PRO A 48 -0.67 11.11 2.37
C PRO A 48 0.32 11.81 3.32
N GLU A 49 -0.08 12.87 4.04
CA GLU A 49 0.77 13.49 5.06
C GLU A 49 0.88 12.63 6.33
N VAL A 50 -0.03 11.67 6.56
CA VAL A 50 0.16 10.63 7.59
C VAL A 50 1.36 9.75 7.24
N ASN A 51 1.56 9.44 5.95
CA ASN A 51 2.81 8.79 5.49
C ASN A 51 4.05 9.64 5.75
N LYS A 52 3.90 10.97 5.93
CA LYS A 52 5.00 11.85 6.32
C LYS A 52 5.21 11.91 7.82
N HIS A 53 4.16 11.94 8.63
CA HIS A 53 4.32 11.93 10.09
C HIS A 53 4.81 10.59 10.63
N LEU A 54 4.47 9.47 9.99
CA LEU A 54 5.09 8.17 10.26
C LEU A 54 6.57 8.09 9.84
N GLN A 55 7.10 9.06 9.07
CA GLN A 55 8.55 9.17 8.79
C GLN A 55 9.36 9.54 10.03
N ILE A 56 8.72 10.13 11.05
CA ILE A 56 9.42 10.80 12.14
C ILE A 56 9.45 9.95 13.42
N SER A 57 8.50 9.04 13.64
CA SER A 57 8.34 8.36 14.93
C SER A 57 8.89 6.92 15.02
N ASP A 58 8.64 6.00 14.07
CA ASP A 58 8.98 4.57 14.33
C ASP A 58 9.53 3.76 13.14
N TYR A 59 9.49 4.27 11.90
CA TYR A 59 9.81 3.48 10.69
C TYR A 59 11.18 3.74 10.07
N SER A 60 11.93 4.72 10.54
CA SER A 60 13.17 5.17 9.88
C SER A 60 14.29 4.11 9.83
N THR A 61 14.23 3.06 10.66
CA THR A 61 15.21 1.96 10.69
C THR A 61 14.77 0.67 10.03
N ARG A 62 13.46 0.45 9.81
CA ARG A 62 12.91 -0.83 9.30
C ARG A 62 12.37 -0.77 7.87
N GLY A 63 12.31 0.42 7.28
CA GLY A 63 11.84 0.63 5.93
C GLY A 63 10.48 1.30 5.89
N ARG A 64 10.12 1.83 4.72
CA ARG A 64 8.95 2.67 4.53
C ARG A 64 7.92 1.93 3.66
N PRO A 65 6.62 1.92 4.02
CA PRO A 65 5.58 1.44 3.12
C PRO A 65 5.40 2.44 1.96
N ASP A 66 5.01 1.94 0.78
CA ASP A 66 4.85 2.81 -0.38
C ASP A 66 3.66 3.77 -0.22
N SER A 67 2.60 3.34 0.47
CA SER A 67 1.41 4.18 0.72
C SER A 67 0.60 3.71 1.94
N LEU A 68 -0.11 4.64 2.58
CA LEU A 68 -1.07 4.39 3.67
C LEU A 68 -2.41 5.06 3.37
N PHE A 69 -3.51 4.36 3.70
CA PHE A 69 -4.89 4.82 3.58
C PHE A 69 -5.67 4.45 4.85
N GLY A 70 -5.81 5.37 5.79
CA GLY A 70 -6.38 5.05 7.10
C GLY A 70 -5.55 3.96 7.79
N HIS A 71 -6.16 2.82 8.09
CA HIS A 71 -5.48 1.64 8.66
C HIS A 71 -5.03 0.63 7.58
N VAL A 72 -4.94 1.03 6.31
CA VAL A 72 -4.53 0.13 5.21
C VAL A 72 -3.15 0.53 4.67
N ILE A 73 -2.17 -0.36 4.81
CA ILE A 73 -0.80 -0.21 4.30
C ILE A 73 -0.69 -0.89 2.93
N LEU A 74 -0.16 -0.19 1.92
CA LEU A 74 0.15 -0.75 0.60
C LEU A 74 1.66 -0.79 0.40
N ASP A 75 2.13 -1.94 -0.09
CA ASP A 75 3.51 -2.19 -0.50
C ASP A 75 3.50 -2.80 -1.91
N TYR A 76 4.11 -2.08 -2.85
CA TYR A 76 4.19 -2.44 -4.26
C TYR A 76 5.49 -3.20 -4.51
N LYS A 77 5.38 -4.34 -5.19
CA LYS A 77 6.54 -5.10 -5.66
C LYS A 77 6.66 -5.03 -7.17
N ALA A 78 7.90 -5.17 -7.65
CA ALA A 78 8.17 -5.31 -9.08
C ALA A 78 7.41 -6.51 -9.67
N PRO A 79 6.96 -6.45 -10.93
CA PRO A 79 6.25 -7.55 -11.57
C PRO A 79 7.04 -8.87 -11.49
N GLY A 80 6.37 -9.95 -11.06
CA GLY A 80 6.97 -11.28 -11.00
C GLY A 80 7.60 -11.62 -9.64
N VAL A 81 7.78 -10.64 -8.76
CA VAL A 81 8.32 -10.88 -7.41
C VAL A 81 7.36 -11.76 -6.59
N LEU A 82 6.05 -11.50 -6.65
CA LEU A 82 5.06 -12.23 -5.87
C LEU A 82 4.70 -13.59 -6.51
N LYS A 83 5.13 -13.85 -7.75
CA LYS A 83 4.96 -15.16 -8.42
C LYS A 83 5.82 -16.25 -7.82
N THR A 84 6.92 -15.90 -7.15
CA THR A 84 7.81 -16.87 -6.50
C THR A 84 7.43 -17.03 -5.03
N THR A 85 7.45 -18.26 -4.51
CA THR A 85 7.18 -18.53 -3.09
C THR A 85 8.11 -17.76 -2.17
N ALA A 86 9.40 -17.65 -2.55
CA ALA A 86 10.39 -16.90 -1.79
C ALA A 86 10.13 -15.39 -1.79
N GLY A 87 9.77 -14.81 -2.94
CA GLY A 87 9.45 -13.39 -3.06
C GLY A 87 8.16 -13.03 -2.33
N LEU A 88 7.11 -13.86 -2.44
CA LEU A 88 5.87 -13.68 -1.68
C LEU A 88 6.11 -13.77 -0.17
N ARG A 89 6.90 -14.74 0.29
CA ARG A 89 7.23 -14.88 1.72
C ARG A 89 7.95 -13.65 2.25
N LYS A 90 9.02 -13.21 1.56
CA LYS A 90 9.78 -12.01 1.95
C LYS A 90 8.91 -10.75 1.97
N ALA A 91 8.03 -10.60 0.98
CA ALA A 91 7.13 -9.45 0.93
C ALA A 91 6.12 -9.47 2.09
N LYS A 92 5.62 -10.64 2.48
CA LYS A 92 4.75 -10.79 3.66
C LYS A 92 5.48 -10.48 4.96
N GLU A 93 6.68 -11.02 5.14
CA GLU A 93 7.54 -10.75 6.30
C GLU A 93 7.77 -9.24 6.43
N GLN A 94 8.16 -8.56 5.35
CA GLN A 94 8.35 -7.12 5.32
C GLN A 94 7.07 -6.35 5.73
N VAL A 95 5.91 -6.69 5.16
CA VAL A 95 4.66 -5.99 5.51
C VAL A 95 4.27 -6.18 6.98
N VAL A 96 4.49 -7.37 7.53
CA VAL A 96 4.16 -7.66 8.92
C VAL A 96 5.17 -7.00 9.87
N ASP A 97 6.45 -7.26 9.66
CA ASP A 97 7.50 -6.92 10.64
C ASP A 97 7.90 -5.45 10.57
N ASP A 98 7.94 -4.90 9.36
CA ASP A 98 8.41 -3.55 9.14
C ASP A 98 7.27 -2.54 9.13
N TYR A 99 6.03 -2.95 8.84
CA TYR A 99 4.88 -2.03 8.69
C TYR A 99 3.76 -2.24 9.71
N LEU A 100 3.14 -3.42 9.76
CA LEU A 100 1.97 -3.66 10.61
C LEU A 100 2.35 -3.71 12.10
N ASN A 101 3.39 -4.44 12.47
CA ASN A 101 3.80 -4.57 13.87
C ASN A 101 4.10 -3.21 14.52
N PRO A 102 4.86 -2.30 13.88
CA PRO A 102 5.03 -0.96 14.45
C PRO A 102 3.73 -0.13 14.45
N ALA A 103 2.86 -0.27 13.45
CA ALA A 103 1.58 0.48 13.38
C ALA A 103 0.63 0.09 14.51
N CYS A 104 0.69 -1.19 14.90
CA CYS A 104 -0.13 -1.77 15.96
C CYS A 104 0.55 -1.67 17.33
N SER A 105 1.74 -1.08 17.43
CA SER A 105 2.46 -0.96 18.70
C SER A 105 2.28 0.43 19.30
N ARG A 106 1.80 0.51 20.54
CA ARG A 106 1.80 1.75 21.33
C ARG A 106 2.85 1.67 22.42
N SER A 107 3.74 2.65 22.46
CA SER A 107 4.82 2.73 23.47
C SER A 107 5.68 1.45 23.54
N GLY A 108 5.92 0.81 22.39
CA GLY A 108 6.72 -0.41 22.26
C GLY A 108 6.02 -1.72 22.61
N THR A 109 4.72 -1.68 22.92
CA THR A 109 3.91 -2.88 23.18
C THR A 109 2.89 -3.08 22.08
N PHE A 110 2.79 -4.29 21.54
CA PHE A 110 1.78 -4.65 20.54
C PHE A 110 0.37 -4.56 21.14
N ASP A 111 -0.51 -3.81 20.49
CA ASP A 111 -1.91 -3.59 20.85
C ASP A 111 -2.82 -4.40 19.90
N PRO A 112 -3.44 -5.50 20.36
CA PRO A 112 -4.31 -6.33 19.53
C PRO A 112 -5.56 -5.61 19.04
N GLU A 113 -6.14 -4.72 19.84
CA GLU A 113 -7.36 -3.96 19.46
C GLU A 113 -7.03 -2.95 18.37
N GLU A 114 -5.83 -2.37 18.41
CA GLU A 114 -5.34 -1.55 17.33
C GLU A 114 -5.12 -2.42 16.08
N ALA A 115 -4.49 -3.58 16.21
CA ALA A 115 -4.20 -4.49 15.10
C ALA A 115 -5.43 -4.95 14.31
N GLU A 116 -6.59 -5.11 14.96
CA GLU A 116 -7.85 -5.45 14.29
C GLU A 116 -8.30 -4.42 13.25
N LYS A 117 -7.81 -3.18 13.36
CA LYS A 117 -8.14 -2.11 12.43
C LYS A 117 -7.26 -2.15 11.19
N TRP A 118 -6.08 -2.79 11.26
CA TRP A 118 -5.04 -2.69 10.25
C TRP A 118 -5.08 -3.80 9.19
N ALA A 119 -4.79 -3.42 7.94
CA ALA A 119 -4.66 -4.34 6.83
C ALA A 119 -3.42 -4.03 5.98
N GLY A 120 -2.61 -5.06 5.69
CA GLY A 120 -1.49 -4.97 4.76
C GLY A 120 -1.88 -5.51 3.39
N VAL A 121 -1.59 -4.75 2.33
CA VAL A 121 -1.88 -5.10 0.94
C VAL A 121 -0.58 -5.16 0.16
N LEU A 122 -0.29 -6.35 -0.38
CA LEU A 122 0.78 -6.57 -1.34
C LEU A 122 0.21 -6.52 -2.75
N SER A 123 0.81 -5.69 -3.59
CA SER A 123 0.43 -5.60 -5.00
C SER A 123 1.66 -5.70 -5.89
N GLU A 124 1.60 -6.57 -6.90
CA GLU A 124 2.47 -6.47 -8.06
C GLU A 124 1.67 -5.85 -9.21
N GLY A 125 2.24 -4.84 -9.87
CA GLY A 125 1.68 -4.36 -11.13
C GLY A 125 1.72 -5.51 -12.13
N LYS A 126 0.59 -5.83 -12.79
CA LYS A 126 0.54 -6.91 -13.78
C LYS A 126 1.61 -6.68 -14.85
N GLU A 127 2.34 -7.73 -15.23
CA GLU A 127 3.28 -7.72 -16.36
C GLU A 127 2.64 -6.97 -17.55
N LEU A 128 3.29 -5.89 -17.97
CA LEU A 128 3.07 -5.32 -19.29
C LEU A 128 3.58 -6.37 -20.28
N HIS A 129 2.73 -7.33 -20.67
CA HIS A 129 2.92 -8.00 -21.94
C HIS A 129 2.89 -6.89 -23.01
N ARG A 130 4.08 -6.60 -23.55
CA ARG A 130 4.24 -5.81 -24.77
C ARG A 130 3.64 -6.58 -25.94
#